data_AF-A0A819AES1-F1
#
_entry.id   AF-A0A819AES1-F1
#
_cell.length_a   1.000
_cell.length_b   1.000
_cell.length_c   1.000
_cell.angle_alpha   90.00
_cell.angle_beta   90.00
_cell.angle_gamma   90.00
#
_symmetry.space_group_name_H-M   'P 1'
#
loop_
_entity.id
_entity.type
_entity.pdbx_description
1 polymer ?
#
loop_
_entity_poly.entity_id
_entity_poly.type
_entity_poly.pdbx_seq_one_letter_code
_entity_poly.pdbx_strand_id
1 'polypeptide(L)'
;MGVPAFFRWLTKKYPSIIVNCIEDNPSTDAQGVYHPLDETRPNPNGIEFDNLYLDMNGIIHPCTHPEDRPPPKNEDEMMILIFECIDRLFSIVRPRKLLYMAID
;
A
#
# COMPACT_ATOMS: atom_id res chain seq x y z
N MET A 1 13.73 11.65 -18.58
CA MET A 1 14.27 10.48 -17.84
C MET A 1 13.08 9.69 -17.32
N GLY A 2 12.97 8.39 -17.58
CA GLY A 2 11.87 7.57 -17.06
C GLY A 2 12.04 7.22 -15.57
N VAL A 3 10.96 6.77 -14.92
CA VAL A 3 10.93 6.39 -13.49
C VAL A 3 12.10 5.48 -13.09
N PRO A 4 12.46 4.41 -13.84
CA PRO A 4 13.56 3.52 -13.44
C PRO A 4 14.95 4.20 -13.46
N ALA A 5 15.16 5.13 -14.40
CA ALA A 5 16.44 5.84 -14.50
C ALA A 5 16.61 6.84 -13.36
N PHE A 6 15.54 7.57 -13.03
CA PHE A 6 15.54 8.51 -11.91
C PHE A 6 15.69 7.80 -10.57
N PHE A 7 14.92 6.72 -10.33
CA PHE A 7 15.02 5.91 -9.12
C PHE A 7 16.45 5.39 -8.93
N ARG A 8 17.04 4.76 -9.95
CA ARG A 8 18.43 4.27 -9.90
C ARG A 8 19.46 5.36 -9.62
N TRP A 9 19.27 6.56 -10.18
CA TRP A 9 20.18 7.68 -9.90
C TRP A 9 20.06 8.11 -8.43
N LEU A 10 18.83 8.23 -7.92
CA LEU A 10 18.55 8.67 -6.56
C LEU A 10 19.11 7.70 -5.52
N THR A 11 18.91 6.40 -5.73
CA THR A 11 19.36 5.34 -4.81
C THR A 11 20.87 5.16 -4.81
N LYS A 12 21.54 5.36 -5.95
CA LYS A 12 23.00 5.40 -6.01
C LYS A 12 23.58 6.60 -5.28
N LYS A 13 22.93 7.77 -5.37
CA LYS A 13 23.43 9.01 -4.79
C LYS A 13 23.14 9.11 -3.29
N TYR A 14 22.00 8.62 -2.84
CA TYR A 14 21.56 8.68 -1.44
C TYR A 14 21.04 7.31 -1.00
N PRO A 15 21.92 6.36 -0.65
CA PRO A 15 21.51 4.97 -0.37
C PRO A 15 20.59 4.84 0.84
N SER A 16 20.66 5.76 1.81
CA SER A 16 19.88 5.72 3.05
C SER A 16 18.41 6.13 2.90
N ILE A 17 17.98 6.59 1.72
CA ILE A 17 16.59 7.03 1.50
C ILE A 17 15.63 5.86 1.31
N ILE A 18 16.15 4.68 0.93
CA ILE A 18 15.34 3.49 0.77
C ILE A 18 15.28 2.79 2.11
N VAL A 19 14.06 2.62 2.61
CA VAL A 19 13.77 1.82 3.79
C VAL A 19 12.64 0.88 3.40
N ASN A 20 12.77 -0.41 3.76
CA ASN A 20 11.68 -1.36 3.53
C ASN A 20 10.56 -1.09 4.53
N CYS A 21 9.32 -1.11 4.06
CA CYS A 21 8.16 -1.07 4.94
C CYS A 21 8.02 -2.39 5.71
N ILE A 22 7.70 -2.28 6.99
CA ILE A 22 7.33 -3.39 7.86
C ILE A 22 5.80 -3.49 7.85
N GLU A 23 5.29 -4.67 7.49
CA GLU A 23 3.86 -4.97 7.44
C GLU A 23 3.52 -5.97 8.55
N ASP A 24 2.47 -5.70 9.32
CA ASP A 24 1.86 -6.70 10.20
C ASP A 24 0.94 -7.59 9.37
N ASN A 25 0.83 -8.87 9.72
CA ASN A 25 -0.13 -9.79 9.11
C ASN A 25 -1.23 -10.17 10.12
N PRO A 26 -2.49 -10.39 9.67
CA PRO A 26 -3.52 -10.98 10.50
C PRO A 26 -3.03 -12.32 11.05
N SER A 27 -3.34 -12.62 12.31
CA SER A 27 -2.91 -13.85 12.95
C SER A 27 -4.10 -14.72 13.31
N THR A 28 -3.90 -16.04 13.32
CA THR A 28 -4.86 -16.99 13.86
C THR A 28 -4.21 -17.63 15.07
N ASP A 29 -4.90 -17.62 16.21
CA ASP A 29 -4.37 -18.22 17.42
C ASP A 29 -4.40 -19.76 17.38
N ALA A 30 -3.81 -20.39 18.40
CA ALA A 30 -3.77 -21.85 18.51
C ALA A 30 -5.15 -22.49 18.70
N GLN A 31 -6.20 -21.70 18.93
CA GLN A 31 -7.59 -22.12 19.08
C GLN A 31 -8.39 -21.91 17.79
N GLY A 32 -7.76 -21.41 16.72
CA GLY A 32 -8.38 -21.19 15.43
C GLY A 32 -9.18 -19.89 15.33
N VAL A 33 -9.05 -18.97 16.30
CA VAL A 33 -9.71 -17.66 16.26
C VAL A 33 -8.89 -16.72 15.39
N TYR A 34 -9.55 -16.11 14.41
CA TYR A 34 -8.96 -15.10 13.53
C TYR A 34 -8.90 -13.74 14.24
N HIS A 35 -7.70 -13.18 14.33
CA HIS A 35 -7.45 -11.85 14.87
C HIS A 35 -7.15 -10.89 13.71
N PRO A 36 -8.05 -9.95 13.39
CA PRO A 36 -7.80 -8.95 12.36
C PRO A 36 -6.66 -8.01 12.78
N LEU A 37 -6.09 -7.31 11.80
CA LEU A 37 -5.09 -6.29 12.05
C LEU A 37 -5.69 -5.14 12.86
N ASP A 38 -5.10 -4.87 14.02
CA ASP A 38 -5.40 -3.66 14.79
C ASP A 38 -4.46 -2.53 14.38
N GLU A 39 -4.95 -1.69 13.48
CA GLU A 39 -4.27 -0.52 12.91
C GLU A 39 -4.28 0.70 13.84
N THR A 40 -5.01 0.62 14.97
CA THR A 40 -4.99 1.68 15.99
C THR A 40 -3.70 1.66 16.83
N ARG A 41 -2.99 0.52 16.84
CA ARG A 41 -1.71 0.34 17.51
C ARG A 41 -0.60 1.17 16.85
N PRO A 42 0.49 1.46 17.59
CA PRO A 42 1.66 2.13 17.03
C PRO A 42 2.14 1.47 15.74
N ASN A 43 2.57 2.27 14.78
CA ASN A 43 3.03 1.80 13.48
C ASN A 43 4.32 0.95 13.64
N PRO A 44 4.38 -0.28 13.08
CA PRO A 44 5.54 -1.17 13.23
C PRO A 44 6.82 -0.60 12.59
N ASN A 45 6.70 0.38 11.69
CA ASN A 45 7.83 1.09 11.10
C ASN A 45 8.52 2.06 12.09
N GLY A 46 7.99 2.21 13.31
CA GLY A 46 8.53 3.10 14.34
C GLY A 46 8.31 4.59 14.07
N ILE A 47 7.53 4.91 13.02
CA ILE A 47 7.20 6.26 12.60
C ILE A 47 5.69 6.34 12.41
N GLU A 48 5.07 7.35 13.02
CA GLU A 48 3.66 7.65 12.83
C GLU A 48 3.47 8.63 11.67
N PHE A 49 2.39 8.44 10.92
CA PHE A 49 2.03 9.30 9.81
C PHE A 49 0.70 9.99 10.11
N ASP A 50 0.64 11.31 9.96
CA ASP A 50 -0.61 12.05 10.14
C ASP A 50 -1.50 11.93 8.89
N ASN A 51 -0.92 12.13 7.72
CA ASN A 51 -1.64 12.27 6.46
C ASN A 51 -1.10 11.29 5.41
N LEU A 52 -1.99 10.57 4.76
CA LEU A 52 -1.71 9.71 3.60
C LEU A 52 -2.40 10.29 2.36
N TYR A 53 -1.63 10.50 1.28
CA TYR A 53 -2.11 11.00 0.01
C TYR A 53 -1.95 9.89 -1.02
N LEU A 54 -3.06 9.46 -1.62
CA LEU A 54 -3.11 8.44 -2.65
C LEU A 54 -3.38 9.09 -4.00
N ASP A 55 -2.45 8.91 -4.93
CA ASP A 55 -2.70 9.06 -6.35
C ASP A 55 -3.41 7.79 -6.83
N MET A 56 -4.71 7.91 -7.07
CA MET A 56 -5.55 6.78 -7.44
C MET A 56 -5.24 6.27 -8.85
N ASN A 57 -4.71 7.10 -9.75
CA ASN A 57 -4.30 6.63 -11.08
C ASN A 57 -3.14 5.63 -10.97
N GLY A 58 -2.24 5.88 -10.00
CA GLY A 58 -1.17 4.96 -9.64
C GLY A 58 -1.64 3.61 -9.06
N ILE A 59 -2.88 3.51 -8.58
CA ILE A 59 -3.49 2.29 -8.03
C ILE A 59 -4.38 1.59 -9.08
N ILE A 60 -5.25 2.36 -9.74
CA ILE A 60 -6.22 1.85 -10.70
C ILE A 60 -5.51 1.22 -11.91
N HIS A 61 -4.44 1.83 -12.42
CA HIS A 61 -3.72 1.31 -13.59
C HIS A 61 -3.13 -0.10 -13.34
N PRO A 62 -2.36 -0.35 -12.26
CA PRO A 62 -1.92 -1.71 -11.92
C PRO A 62 -3.04 -2.71 -11.62
N CYS A 63 -4.17 -2.26 -11.04
CA CYS A 63 -5.29 -3.16 -10.73
C CYS A 63 -6.09 -3.57 -11.98
N THR A 64 -6.09 -2.74 -13.02
CA THR A 64 -6.79 -3.00 -14.30
C THR A 64 -5.94 -3.71 -15.33
N HIS A 65 -4.63 -3.43 -15.35
CA HIS A 65 -3.68 -4.00 -16.30
C HIS A 65 -2.47 -4.59 -15.55
N PRO A 66 -2.68 -5.63 -14.71
CA PRO A 66 -1.58 -6.26 -13.99
C PRO A 66 -0.62 -6.97 -14.95
N GLU A 67 0.70 -6.83 -14.72
CA GLU A 67 1.72 -7.50 -15.55
C GLU A 67 1.85 -9.01 -15.25
N ASP A 68 1.56 -9.42 -14.01
CA ASP A 68 1.82 -10.79 -13.51
C ASP A 68 0.58 -11.70 -13.43
N ARG A 69 -0.62 -11.17 -13.69
CA ARG A 69 -1.90 -11.90 -13.60
C ARG A 69 -2.87 -11.44 -14.68
N PRO A 70 -3.93 -12.21 -15.01
CA PRO A 70 -4.94 -11.74 -15.96
C PRO A 70 -5.65 -10.48 -15.45
N PRO A 71 -6.11 -9.60 -16.35
CA PRO A 71 -6.90 -8.43 -15.98
C PRO A 71 -8.25 -8.85 -15.36
N PRO A 72 -8.84 -8.01 -14.49
CA PRO A 72 -10.17 -8.25 -13.92
C PRO A 72 -11.22 -8.39 -15.03
N LYS A 73 -12.16 -9.30 -14.85
CA LYS A 73 -13.17 -9.62 -15.87
C LYS A 73 -14.29 -8.60 -15.95
N ASN A 74 -14.55 -7.89 -14.87
CA ASN A 74 -15.63 -6.93 -14.71
C ASN A 74 -15.26 -5.84 -13.70
N GLU A 75 -16.13 -4.84 -13.58
CA GLU A 75 -15.95 -3.70 -12.68
C GLU A 75 -15.94 -4.12 -11.21
N ASP A 76 -16.72 -5.14 -10.81
CA ASP A 76 -16.75 -5.62 -9.43
C ASP A 76 -15.41 -6.22 -8.99
N GLU A 77 -14.82 -7.09 -9.82
CA GLU A 77 -13.48 -7.63 -9.58
C GLU A 77 -12.43 -6.52 -9.54
N MET A 78 -12.53 -5.53 -10.43
CA MET A 78 -11.64 -4.36 -10.43
C MET A 78 -11.73 -3.58 -9.12
N MET A 79 -12.93 -3.31 -8.63
CA MET A 79 -13.15 -2.58 -7.38
C MET A 79 -12.60 -3.33 -6.17
N ILE A 80 -12.78 -4.66 -6.12
CA ILE A 80 -12.19 -5.49 -5.06
C ILE A 80 -10.67 -5.34 -5.05
N LEU A 81 -10.01 -5.43 -6.21
CA LEU A 81 -8.55 -5.28 -6.30
C LEU A 81 -8.07 -3.88 -5.89
N ILE A 82 -8.84 -2.83 -6.21
CA ILE A 82 -8.54 -1.46 -5.78
C ILE A 82 -8.68 -1.35 -4.26
N PHE A 83 -9.75 -1.88 -3.67
CA PHE A 83 -9.95 -1.87 -2.22
C PHE A 83 -8.87 -2.66 -1.48
N GLU A 84 -8.51 -3.85 -1.94
CA GLU A 84 -7.41 -4.63 -1.35
C GLU A 84 -6.07 -3.87 -1.38
N CYS A 85 -5.80 -3.13 -2.46
CA CYS A 85 -4.60 -2.31 -2.57
C CYS A 85 -4.61 -1.13 -1.59
N ILE A 86 -5.73 -0.42 -1.50
CA ILE A 86 -5.89 0.70 -0.57
C ILE A 86 -5.80 0.23 0.88
N ASP A 87 -6.48 -0.86 1.23
CA ASP A 87 -6.46 -1.44 2.58
C ASP A 87 -5.03 -1.80 2.98
N ARG A 88 -4.28 -2.48 2.10
CA ARG A 88 -2.88 -2.80 2.37
C ARG A 88 -2.03 -1.54 2.58
N LEU A 89 -2.16 -0.52 1.72
CA LEU A 89 -1.42 0.74 1.88
C LEU A 89 -1.79 1.44 3.19
N PHE A 90 -3.07 1.42 3.56
CA PHE A 90 -3.57 1.97 4.81
C PHE A 90 -2.99 1.23 6.02
N SER A 91 -2.98 -0.11 6.02
CA SER A 91 -2.41 -0.93 7.10
C SER A 91 -0.92 -0.68 7.34
N ILE A 92 -0.17 -0.37 6.27
CA ILE A 92 1.27 -0.04 6.32
C ILE A 92 1.50 1.35 6.92
N VAL A 93 0.79 2.36 6.43
CA VAL A 93 1.05 3.77 6.78
C VAL A 93 0.34 4.19 8.07
N ARG A 94 -0.88 3.67 8.32
CA ARG A 94 -1.73 3.99 9.48
C ARG A 94 -1.91 5.50 9.71
N PRO A 95 -2.49 6.25 8.74
CA PRO A 95 -2.65 7.70 8.87
C PRO A 95 -3.52 8.06 10.08
N ARG A 96 -3.07 9.01 10.91
CA ARG A 96 -3.74 9.39 12.17
C ARG A 96 -4.74 10.53 12.03
N LYS A 97 -4.72 11.27 10.92
CA LYS A 97 -5.55 12.47 10.73
C LYS A 97 -6.27 12.49 9.40
N LEU A 98 -5.57 12.21 8.30
CA LEU A 98 -6.12 12.40 6.96
C LEU A 98 -5.76 11.25 6.02
N LEU A 99 -6.77 10.70 5.36
CA LEU A 99 -6.62 9.96 4.11
C LEU A 99 -7.17 10.83 2.98
N TYR A 100 -6.33 11.17 2.01
CA TYR A 100 -6.70 11.96 0.84
C TYR A 100 -6.52 11.12 -0.42
N MET A 101 -7.59 10.93 -1.19
CA MET A 101 -7.58 10.15 -2.42
C MET A 101 -7.85 11.09 -3.61
N ALA A 102 -6.88 11.21 -4.51
CA ALA A 102 -6.97 12.04 -5.71
C ALA A 102 -7.13 11.17 -6.96
N ILE A 103 -8.13 11.48 -7.77
CA ILE A 103 -8.32 10.92 -9.11
C ILE A 103 -8.22 12.10 -10.08
N ASP A 104 -7.48 11.94 -11.19
CA ASP A 104 -7.43 12.95 -12.25
C ASP A 104 -8.71 12.96 -13.11
#